data_AF-A0A8B6Y0Q4-F1
#
_entry.id   AF-A0A8B6Y0Q4-F1
#
_cell.length_a   1.000
_cell.length_b   1.000
_cell.length_c   1.000
_cell.angle_alpha   90.00
_cell.angle_beta   90.00
_cell.angle_gamma   90.00
#
_symmetry.space_group_name_H-M   'P 1'
#
loop_
_entity.id
_entity.type
_entity.pdbx_description
1 polymer ?
#
loop_
_entity_poly.entity_id
_entity_poly.type
_entity_poly.pdbx_seq_one_letter_code
_entity_poly.pdbx_strand_id
1 'polypeptide(L)'
;MSMLAEVKSKQKWSDDPRNTRWANDKTKFGYTMLTKMGWSEGKGLGQNLSGEATHIKVKKRINNSGIGLKKPSDDEWISQQDDFNALLIQLNQGMNLYIA
;
A
#
# COMPACT_ATOMS: atom_id res chain seq x y z
N MET A 1 3.35 35.30 10.57
CA MET A 1 3.15 33.87 10.85
C MET A 1 2.73 33.19 9.55
N SER A 2 3.61 32.44 8.91
CA SER A 2 3.31 31.78 7.62
C SER A 2 4.07 30.45 7.53
N MET A 3 3.65 29.46 8.30
CA MET A 3 4.18 28.09 8.28
C MET A 3 3.09 27.09 8.69
N LEU A 4 1.97 27.00 7.97
CA LEU A 4 0.88 26.04 8.32
C LEU A 4 0.34 25.19 7.16
N ALA A 5 0.83 25.33 5.93
CA ALA A 5 0.37 24.51 4.82
C ALA A 5 1.55 23.98 4.00
N GLU A 6 1.66 22.65 3.92
CA GLU A 6 2.61 21.95 3.06
C GLU A 6 2.40 22.33 1.58
N VAL A 7 3.49 22.36 0.80
CA VAL A 7 3.43 22.54 -0.65
C VAL A 7 2.66 21.37 -1.25
N LYS A 8 1.46 21.63 -1.78
CA LYS A 8 0.64 20.63 -2.47
C LYS A 8 1.39 20.03 -3.66
N SER A 9 1.94 18.83 -3.49
CA SER A 9 2.52 18.03 -4.56
C SER A 9 1.44 17.20 -5.24
N LYS A 10 1.22 17.42 -6.54
CA LYS A 10 0.33 16.57 -7.35
C LYS A 10 1.12 15.34 -7.83
N GLN A 11 0.80 14.16 -7.29
CA GLN A 11 1.33 12.92 -7.82
C GLN A 11 0.72 12.65 -9.21
N LYS A 12 1.56 12.57 -10.24
CA LYS A 12 1.13 12.16 -11.58
C LYS A 12 0.99 10.63 -11.59
N TRP A 13 -0.24 10.14 -11.57
CA TRP A 13 -0.52 8.72 -11.74
C TRP A 13 -0.44 8.33 -13.23
N SER A 14 0.02 7.10 -13.49
CA SER A 14 -0.10 6.48 -14.82
C SER A 14 -1.57 6.12 -15.08
N ASP A 15 -1.97 6.00 -16.35
CA ASP A 15 -3.34 5.59 -16.75
C ASP A 15 -3.75 4.22 -16.17
N ASP A 16 -2.77 3.37 -15.85
CA ASP A 16 -2.98 2.12 -15.12
C ASP A 16 -2.02 2.04 -13.91
N PRO A 17 -2.40 2.63 -12.76
CA PRO A 17 -1.53 2.71 -11.59
C PRO A 17 -1.31 1.36 -10.91
N ARG A 18 -2.17 0.36 -11.17
CA ARG A 18 -2.06 -1.01 -10.64
C ARG A 18 -1.54 -2.02 -11.66
N ASN A 19 -1.28 -1.60 -12.89
CA ASN A 19 -0.88 -2.45 -14.01
C ASN A 19 -1.78 -3.69 -14.13
N THR A 20 -3.09 -3.50 -14.15
CA THR A 20 -4.11 -4.58 -14.17
C THR A 20 -4.71 -4.82 -15.55
N ARG A 21 -4.56 -3.88 -16.49
CA ARG A 21 -5.15 -3.98 -17.82
C ARG A 21 -4.69 -5.21 -18.58
N TRP A 22 -3.41 -5.54 -18.55
CA TRP A 22 -2.89 -6.72 -19.25
C TRP A 22 -3.36 -8.03 -18.62
N ALA A 23 -3.51 -8.07 -17.29
CA ALA A 23 -3.92 -9.26 -16.55
C ALA A 23 -5.41 -9.57 -16.75
N ASN A 24 -6.25 -8.52 -16.85
CA ASN A 24 -7.69 -8.66 -17.07
C ASN A 24 -8.08 -8.83 -18.55
N ASP A 25 -7.14 -8.64 -19.48
CA ASP A 25 -7.41 -8.72 -20.92
C ASP A 25 -7.34 -10.17 -21.43
N LYS A 26 -8.53 -10.76 -21.60
CA LYS A 26 -8.72 -12.14 -22.09
C LYS A 26 -8.60 -12.28 -23.61
N THR A 27 -8.46 -11.17 -24.34
CA THR A 27 -8.39 -11.18 -25.81
C THR A 27 -6.97 -11.35 -26.32
N LYS A 28 -5.97 -11.20 -25.45
CA LYS A 28 -4.56 -11.29 -25.85
C LYS A 28 -4.18 -12.69 -26.32
N PHE A 29 -3.24 -12.72 -27.25
CA PHE A 29 -2.66 -13.95 -27.79
C PHE A 29 -2.21 -14.92 -26.69
N GLY A 30 -1.47 -14.45 -25.67
CA GLY A 30 -0.99 -15.31 -24.59
C GLY A 30 -2.12 -15.98 -23.79
N TYR A 31 -3.19 -15.24 -23.47
CA TYR A 31 -4.35 -15.77 -22.75
C TYR A 31 -5.07 -16.85 -23.58
N THR A 32 -5.34 -16.56 -24.85
CA THR A 32 -6.01 -17.50 -25.75
C THR A 32 -5.17 -18.74 -26.06
N MET A 33 -3.85 -18.60 -26.15
CA MET A 33 -2.94 -19.72 -26.36
C MET A 33 -2.87 -20.63 -25.12
N LEU A 34 -2.73 -20.05 -23.92
CA LEU A 34 -2.68 -20.84 -22.67
C LEU A 34 -3.98 -21.60 -22.43
N THR A 35 -5.12 -20.94 -22.64
CA THR A 35 -6.43 -21.58 -22.50
C THR A 35 -6.63 -22.72 -23.50
N LYS A 36 -6.17 -22.58 -24.74
CA LYS A 36 -6.16 -23.68 -25.74
C LYS A 36 -5.27 -24.86 -25.32
N MET A 37 -4.22 -24.62 -24.55
CA MET A 37 -3.33 -25.66 -24.01
C MET A 37 -3.85 -26.28 -22.69
N GLY A 38 -5.08 -25.96 -22.28
CA GLY A 38 -5.73 -26.54 -21.10
C GLY A 38 -5.46 -25.78 -19.79
N TRP A 39 -4.79 -24.64 -19.83
CA TRP A 39 -4.65 -23.76 -18.66
C TRP A 39 -5.95 -22.99 -18.40
N SER A 40 -6.24 -22.69 -17.13
CA SER A 40 -7.42 -21.90 -16.73
C SER A 40 -7.00 -20.80 -15.76
N GLU A 41 -7.70 -19.67 -15.85
CA GLU A 41 -7.46 -18.49 -15.02
C GLU A 41 -7.48 -18.86 -13.53
N GLY A 42 -6.49 -18.39 -12.77
CA GLY A 42 -6.35 -18.67 -11.34
C GLY A 42 -5.67 -20.00 -11.00
N LYS A 43 -5.34 -20.85 -11.99
CA LYS A 43 -4.52 -22.05 -11.75
C LYS A 43 -3.04 -21.79 -11.99
N GLY A 44 -2.21 -22.43 -11.16
CA GLY A 44 -0.77 -22.51 -11.36
C GLY A 44 -0.40 -23.25 -12.65
N LEU A 45 0.83 -23.04 -13.13
CA LEU A 45 1.38 -23.79 -14.27
C LEU A 45 2.12 -25.05 -13.79
N GLY A 46 2.35 -25.98 -14.73
CA GLY A 46 3.07 -27.24 -14.49
C GLY A 46 2.15 -28.46 -14.35
N GLN A 47 2.74 -29.66 -14.37
CA GLN A 47 2.01 -30.94 -14.37
C GLN A 47 1.06 -31.09 -13.17
N ASN A 48 1.51 -30.65 -11.99
CA ASN A 48 0.75 -30.70 -10.74
C ASN A 48 0.17 -29.34 -10.35
N LEU A 49 0.12 -28.37 -11.29
CA LEU A 49 -0.33 -26.99 -11.03
C LEU A 49 0.43 -26.28 -9.89
N SER A 50 1.67 -26.70 -9.63
CA SER A 50 2.48 -26.22 -8.49
C SER A 50 3.10 -24.84 -8.71
N GLY A 51 3.01 -24.28 -9.91
CA GLY A 51 3.44 -22.92 -10.17
C GLY A 51 2.56 -21.89 -9.45
N GLU A 52 3.11 -20.72 -9.16
CA GLU A 52 2.36 -19.60 -8.60
C GLU A 52 1.21 -19.18 -9.52
N ALA A 53 0.00 -19.05 -8.94
CA ALA A 53 -1.17 -18.58 -9.66
C ALA A 53 -1.15 -17.07 -9.92
N THR A 54 -0.24 -16.36 -9.24
CA THR A 54 -0.15 -14.90 -9.30
C THR A 54 1.18 -14.44 -9.87
N HIS A 55 1.18 -13.27 -10.48
CA HIS A 55 2.38 -12.64 -11.03
C HIS A 55 3.24 -12.03 -9.92
N ILE A 56 4.54 -11.97 -10.16
CA ILE A 56 5.49 -11.32 -9.25
C ILE A 56 5.23 -9.80 -9.25
N LYS A 57 5.04 -9.22 -8.06
CA LYS A 57 4.84 -7.79 -7.89
C LYS A 57 6.17 -7.10 -7.58
N VAL A 58 6.52 -6.11 -8.40
CA VAL A 58 7.73 -5.30 -8.17
C VAL A 58 7.37 -4.03 -7.40
N LYS A 59 8.06 -3.80 -6.28
CA LYS A 59 7.97 -2.54 -5.54
C LYS A 59 8.79 -1.47 -6.26
N LYS A 60 8.12 -0.54 -6.95
CA LYS A 60 8.79 0.58 -7.63
C LYS A 60 9.39 1.56 -6.61
N ARG A 61 10.63 2.01 -6.87
CA ARG A 61 11.24 3.13 -6.14
C ARG A 61 10.60 4.43 -6.64
N ILE A 62 10.01 5.18 -5.71
CA ILE A 62 9.30 6.44 -6.04
C ILE A 62 10.23 7.65 -5.83
N ASN A 63 11.15 7.57 -4.86
CA ASN A 63 12.05 8.65 -4.49
C ASN A 63 13.51 8.16 -4.47
N ASN A 64 14.47 9.09 -4.39
CA ASN A 64 15.91 8.81 -4.23
C ASN A 64 16.28 8.31 -2.82
N SER A 65 15.35 7.64 -2.14
CA SER A 65 15.53 7.12 -0.79
C SER A 65 16.40 5.86 -0.80
N GLY A 66 17.21 5.69 0.25
CA GLY A 66 17.98 4.48 0.46
C GLY A 66 17.11 3.22 0.60
N ILE A 67 17.70 2.05 0.32
CA ILE A 67 17.06 0.76 0.57
C ILE A 67 16.78 0.64 2.07
N GLY A 68 15.57 0.19 2.44
CA GLY A 68 15.18 0.03 3.84
C GLY A 68 14.51 1.24 4.48
N LEU A 69 14.49 2.41 3.81
CA LEU A 69 13.68 3.53 4.28
C LEU A 69 12.19 3.14 4.21
N LYS A 70 11.59 2.91 5.38
CA LYS A 70 10.13 2.80 5.50
C LYS A 70 9.57 4.18 5.21
N LYS A 71 8.55 4.26 4.35
CA LYS A 71 7.79 5.51 4.24
C LYS A 71 7.19 5.76 5.62
N PRO A 72 7.14 7.01 6.13
CA PRO A 72 6.27 7.32 7.24
C PRO A 72 4.87 6.83 6.84
N SER A 73 4.36 5.82 7.54
CA SER A 73 3.00 5.36 7.32
C SER A 73 2.09 6.43 7.89
N ASP A 74 0.95 6.68 7.26
CA ASP A 74 -0.08 7.53 7.88
C ASP A 74 -0.43 7.00 9.28
N ASP A 75 -0.26 5.68 9.53
CA ASP A 75 -0.42 5.02 10.82
C ASP A 75 0.55 5.52 11.91
N GLU A 76 1.79 5.90 11.57
CA GLU A 76 2.78 6.40 12.55
C GLU A 76 2.37 7.78 13.09
N TRP A 77 1.72 8.60 12.27
CA TRP A 77 1.21 9.90 12.69
C TRP A 77 -0.06 9.75 13.55
N ILE A 78 -0.96 8.82 13.20
CA ILE A 78 -2.16 8.54 14.01
C ILE A 78 -1.79 8.00 15.40
N SER A 79 -0.81 7.09 15.48
CA SER A 79 -0.34 6.55 16.77
C SER A 79 0.17 7.64 17.72
N GLN A 80 0.91 8.63 17.19
CA GLN A 80 1.44 9.73 18.00
C GLN A 80 0.34 10.65 18.54
N GLN A 81 -0.75 10.82 17.79
CA GLN A 81 -1.90 11.62 18.21
C GLN A 81 -2.65 10.95 19.36
N ASP A 82 -2.85 9.63 19.29
CA ASP A 82 -3.53 8.85 20.32
C ASP A 82 -2.72 8.80 21.63
N ASP A 83 -1.41 8.60 21.53
CA ASP A 83 -0.50 8.62 22.69
C ASP A 83 -0.50 10.00 23.37
N PHE A 84 -0.53 11.08 22.59
CA PHE A 84 -0.62 12.44 23.11
C PHE A 84 -1.97 12.72 23.78
N ASN A 85 -3.07 12.27 23.19
CA ASN A 85 -4.41 12.39 23.78
C ASN A 85 -4.51 11.61 25.10
N ALA A 86 -3.94 10.40 25.17
CA ALA A 86 -3.90 9.61 26.40
C ALA A 86 -3.13 10.33 27.52
N LEU A 87 -1.99 10.96 27.19
CA LEU A 87 -1.21 11.75 28.14
C LEU A 87 -1.98 12.96 28.67
N LEU A 88 -2.71 13.69 27.80
CA LEU A 88 -3.55 14.81 28.23
C LEU A 88 -4.68 14.39 29.17
N ILE A 89 -5.32 13.24 28.90
CA ILE A 89 -6.34 12.67 29.78
C ILE A 89 -5.74 12.34 31.15
N GLN A 90 -4.57 11.70 31.17
CA GLN A 90 -3.88 11.35 32.41
C GLN A 90 -3.51 12.59 33.24
N LEU A 91 -2.99 13.64 32.60
CA LEU A 91 -2.65 14.89 33.30
C LEU A 91 -3.89 15.58 33.87
N ASN A 92 -4.99 15.62 33.11
CA ASN A 92 -6.25 16.21 33.58
C ASN A 92 -6.84 15.43 34.77
N GLN A 93 -6.78 14.10 34.72
CA GLN A 93 -7.25 13.24 35.82
C GLN A 93 -6.38 13.37 37.08
N GLY A 94 -5.05 13.42 36.93
CA GLY A 94 -4.13 13.62 38.05
C GLY A 94 -4.31 14.98 38.73
N MET A 95 -4.72 16.01 37.99
CA MET A 95 -4.95 17.35 38.51
C MET A 95 -6.24 17.46 39.34
N ASN A 96 -7.28 16.67 39.03
CA ASN A 96 -8.53 16.65 39.78
C ASN A 96 -8.43 15.94 41.15
N LEU A 97 -7.37 15.18 41.41
CA LEU A 97 -7.14 14.52 42.71
C LEU A 97 -6.48 15.43 43.77
N TYR A 98 -6.12 16.67 43.42
CA TYR A 98 -5.48 17.63 44.33
C TYR A 98 -6.36 18.85 44.67
N ILE A 99 -7.58 18.94 44.12
CA ILE A 99 -8.49 20.09 44.26
C ILE A 99 -9.84 19.68 44.91
N ALA A 100 -9.87 18.60 45.68
CA ALA A 100 -11.04 18.20 46.49
C ALA A 100 -10.73 18.28 47.99
#